data_AF-A0A352N0U7-F1
#
_entry.id   AF-A0A352N0U7-F1
#
_cell.length_a   1.000
_cell.length_b   1.000
_cell.length_c   1.000
_cell.angle_alpha   90.00
_cell.angle_beta   90.00
_cell.angle_gamma   90.00
#
_symmetry.space_group_name_H-M   'P 1'
#
loop_
_entity.id
_entity.type
_entity.pdbx_description
1 polymer ?
#
loop_
_entity_poly.entity_id
_entity_poly.type
_entity_poly.pdbx_seq_one_letter_code
_entity_poly.pdbx_strand_id
1 'polypeptide(L)'
;MNKNLFYSLLVFYALMILCYSLNSGLTCTNDGSHFALVNSILERGSFELDDNLRFAKHDSAVFAGKHYSDRPPGLSFFLCMFNTAVSPVKGFLKMINFDDFAFLRTDYVEDLRITLFQLFPAFCCAALFAVIYFLLLKMSYKPNVSLIVALGFCCGTILLRYGTLLYSHIFTALLVTCSYSLAVLYSRNRSLTVLCLSTFLIAYAVITEYMSVLLLVPLFVFYAFKCRKEFFTIKHFSGFIISGMVPAVILMAYNYKNFGNPLSIAQFHHSTYVFYQDPGSIFFGTSFLSNAKVLLFYSPKYTTLFGGSIYLCSIFLLPFTLHALKRKPGAELLLFLSGFLITAAGVFSYTLCTGGLDLNYRHMLFGVPLLAPLVAETFSSVEALGERHGNDSAYRIYVIVFLGAVLYSFILQVRHVRTFFQSQRESLFCNLDAAFNNCSWFMVLLILYIFIIISFAVSVRRERSA
;
A
#
# COMPACT_ATOMS: atom_id res chain seq x y z
N MET A 1 7.58 -26.27 -0.40
CA MET A 1 8.00 -25.36 -1.55
C MET A 1 9.53 -25.24 -1.57
N ASN A 2 10.04 -25.49 -2.68
CA ASN A 2 11.49 -25.41 -2.96
C ASN A 2 12.02 -23.97 -2.76
N LYS A 3 12.66 -23.65 -1.60
CA LYS A 3 13.31 -22.35 -1.32
C LYS A 3 13.88 -21.72 -2.59
N ASN A 4 14.19 -22.54 -3.51
CA ASN A 4 14.77 -22.03 -4.78
C ASN A 4 13.70 -21.39 -5.68
N LEU A 5 12.56 -21.93 -5.70
CA LEU A 5 11.45 -21.33 -6.47
C LEU A 5 11.04 -19.96 -5.89
N PHE A 6 10.93 -19.86 -4.57
CA PHE A 6 10.60 -18.53 -3.98
C PHE A 6 11.66 -17.49 -4.34
N TYR A 7 12.91 -17.85 -4.15
CA TYR A 7 13.95 -16.84 -4.41
C TYR A 7 13.97 -16.47 -5.90
N SER A 8 13.68 -17.43 -6.70
CA SER A 8 13.65 -17.12 -8.15
C SER A 8 12.50 -16.15 -8.46
N LEU A 9 11.45 -16.36 -7.93
CA LEU A 9 10.30 -15.46 -8.17
C LEU A 9 10.54 -14.08 -7.57
N LEU A 10 11.13 -14.14 -6.44
CA LEU A 10 11.43 -12.82 -5.85
C LEU A 10 12.40 -12.04 -6.75
N VAL A 11 13.34 -12.76 -7.16
CA VAL A 11 14.34 -12.05 -8.00
C VAL A 11 13.66 -11.61 -9.30
N PHE A 12 12.97 -12.49 -9.88
CA PHE A 12 12.24 -12.11 -11.10
C PHE A 12 11.33 -10.90 -10.86
N TYR A 13 10.60 -10.98 -9.84
CA TYR A 13 9.71 -9.85 -9.53
C TYR A 13 10.49 -8.56 -9.31
N ALA A 14 11.55 -8.72 -8.63
CA ALA A 14 12.37 -7.52 -8.37
C ALA A 14 12.91 -6.94 -9.69
N LEU A 15 13.28 -7.83 -10.49
CA LEU A 15 13.87 -7.35 -11.75
C LEU A 15 12.79 -6.72 -12.64
N MET A 16 11.73 -7.32 -12.64
CA MET A 16 10.61 -6.77 -13.43
C MET A 16 10.23 -5.36 -12.94
N ILE A 17 10.10 -5.20 -11.68
CA ILE A 17 9.64 -3.88 -11.20
C ILE A 17 10.77 -2.84 -11.34
N LEU A 18 11.89 -3.45 -11.28
CA LEU A 18 13.05 -2.53 -11.47
C LEU A 18 13.07 -2.01 -12.92
N CYS A 19 12.87 -2.89 -13.78
CA CYS A 19 12.90 -2.49 -15.19
C CYS A 19 11.76 -1.49 -15.48
N TYR A 20 10.81 -1.65 -14.80
CA TYR A 20 9.66 -0.74 -15.03
C TYR A 20 9.88 0.61 -14.35
N SER A 21 10.38 0.54 -13.21
CA SER A 21 10.62 1.81 -12.46
C SER A 21 11.64 2.68 -13.19
N LEU A 22 12.51 2.06 -13.84
CA LEU A 22 13.55 2.86 -14.54
C LEU A 22 12.95 3.55 -15.76
N ASN A 23 11.72 3.22 -15.99
CA ASN A 23 11.15 3.84 -17.20
C ASN A 23 10.09 4.88 -16.84
N SER A 24 9.91 5.29 -15.60
CA SER A 24 8.69 6.07 -15.27
C SER A 24 9.06 7.52 -14.93
N GLY A 25 10.41 7.84 -14.58
CA GLY A 25 10.75 9.21 -14.15
C GLY A 25 9.68 9.83 -13.22
N LEU A 26 9.80 11.21 -13.05
CA LEU A 26 8.76 11.90 -12.26
C LEU A 26 7.50 12.11 -13.11
N THR A 27 6.45 11.63 -12.60
CA THR A 27 5.27 11.58 -13.49
C THR A 27 4.25 12.63 -13.10
N CYS A 28 4.41 13.16 -11.89
CA CYS A 28 3.44 14.22 -11.50
C CYS A 28 4.01 15.04 -10.35
N THR A 29 3.22 16.09 -10.04
CA THR A 29 3.72 17.05 -9.01
C THR A 29 3.83 16.38 -7.64
N ASN A 30 3.12 15.20 -7.49
CA ASN A 30 3.26 14.49 -6.20
C ASN A 30 4.67 13.90 -6.04
N ASP A 31 5.12 13.05 -6.99
CA ASP A 31 6.49 12.49 -6.85
C ASP A 31 7.55 13.60 -7.00
N GLY A 32 7.10 14.71 -7.72
CA GLY A 32 8.04 15.85 -7.85
C GLY A 32 8.29 16.53 -6.50
N SER A 33 7.25 16.65 -5.75
CA SER A 33 7.41 17.36 -4.46
C SER A 33 8.34 16.58 -3.52
N HIS A 34 8.23 15.21 -3.48
CA HIS A 34 9.19 14.44 -2.65
C HIS A 34 10.63 14.63 -3.14
N PHE A 35 10.71 14.58 -4.41
CA PHE A 35 12.09 14.73 -4.94
C PHE A 35 12.62 16.13 -4.67
N ALA A 36 11.78 17.13 -4.84
CA ALA A 36 12.24 18.52 -4.60
C ALA A 36 12.77 18.68 -3.17
N LEU A 37 12.07 18.07 -2.26
CA LEU A 37 12.55 18.21 -0.86
C LEU A 37 13.87 17.47 -0.67
N VAL A 38 13.98 16.28 -1.26
CA VAL A 38 15.26 15.53 -1.11
C VAL A 38 16.41 16.34 -1.74
N ASN A 39 16.12 16.81 -2.90
CA ASN A 39 17.17 17.58 -3.60
C ASN A 39 17.56 18.85 -2.81
N SER A 40 16.64 19.50 -2.26
CA SER A 40 16.97 20.71 -1.48
C SER A 40 17.82 20.37 -0.26
N ILE A 41 17.54 19.23 0.33
CA ILE A 41 18.32 18.84 1.54
C ILE A 41 19.75 18.47 1.12
N LEU A 42 19.82 17.76 0.05
CA LEU A 42 21.16 17.24 -0.32
C LEU A 42 22.02 18.35 -0.91
N GLU A 43 21.40 19.26 -1.65
CA GLU A 43 22.24 20.26 -2.34
C GLU A 43 22.52 21.47 -1.44
N ARG A 44 21.55 21.70 -0.49
CA ARG A 44 21.75 23.01 0.20
C ARG A 44 21.60 22.85 1.70
N GLY A 45 21.27 21.67 2.05
CA GLY A 45 21.04 21.53 3.51
C GLY A 45 19.84 22.38 3.99
N SER A 46 18.89 22.57 3.01
CA SER A 46 17.72 23.39 3.40
C SER A 46 16.43 22.62 3.08
N PHE A 47 15.29 23.06 3.89
CA PHE A 47 13.97 22.43 3.59
C PHE A 47 13.19 23.29 2.61
N GLU A 48 13.73 24.40 2.25
CA GLU A 48 13.05 25.29 1.30
C GLU A 48 13.27 24.78 -0.13
N LEU A 49 12.10 24.91 -1.01
CA LEU A 49 12.22 24.28 -2.34
C LEU A 49 12.78 25.29 -3.34
N ASP A 50 12.98 26.58 -3.11
CA ASP A 50 13.48 27.67 -3.98
C ASP A 50 13.61 27.20 -5.43
N ASP A 51 14.86 26.62 -5.82
CA ASP A 51 15.16 26.27 -7.23
C ASP A 51 14.52 24.94 -7.61
N ASN A 52 13.95 24.29 -6.58
CA ASN A 52 13.42 22.96 -6.90
C ASN A 52 11.90 22.98 -6.95
N LEU A 53 11.37 24.27 -6.91
CA LEU A 53 9.91 24.40 -6.90
C LEU A 53 9.32 23.91 -8.23
N ARG A 54 10.17 23.93 -9.23
CA ARG A 54 9.67 23.51 -10.55
C ARG A 54 9.22 22.04 -10.54
N PHE A 55 9.81 21.26 -9.51
CA PHE A 55 9.39 19.84 -9.47
C PHE A 55 8.06 19.68 -8.72
N ALA A 56 7.81 20.52 -7.75
CA ALA A 56 6.61 20.36 -6.89
C ALA A 56 5.42 21.12 -7.46
N LYS A 57 5.67 22.13 -8.26
CA LYS A 57 4.64 23.00 -8.86
C LYS A 57 3.46 23.24 -7.92
N HIS A 58 2.34 22.48 -8.11
CA HIS A 58 1.13 22.80 -7.34
C HIS A 58 1.12 22.05 -6.01
N ASP A 59 2.02 21.17 -5.88
CA ASP A 59 2.05 20.39 -4.61
C ASP A 59 3.15 20.92 -3.67
N SER A 60 2.89 22.22 -3.22
CA SER A 60 3.86 22.86 -2.29
C SER A 60 3.09 23.58 -1.17
N ALA A 61 3.82 23.80 -0.13
CA ALA A 61 3.32 24.64 0.97
C ALA A 61 4.06 25.97 1.02
N VAL A 62 3.14 27.09 1.39
CA VAL A 62 3.78 28.42 1.44
C VAL A 62 3.62 28.98 2.87
N PHE A 63 4.78 29.35 3.42
CA PHE A 63 4.75 29.96 4.75
C PHE A 63 5.81 31.06 4.84
N ALA A 64 5.34 32.26 5.20
CA ALA A 64 6.22 33.45 5.33
C ALA A 64 6.98 33.70 4.03
N GLY A 65 6.32 33.53 2.95
CA GLY A 65 6.90 33.90 1.63
C GLY A 65 7.84 32.81 1.09
N LYS A 66 7.96 31.68 1.81
CA LYS A 66 8.88 30.62 1.33
C LYS A 66 8.07 29.37 0.95
N HIS A 67 8.74 28.54 0.04
CA HIS A 67 8.01 27.34 -0.44
C HIS A 67 8.63 26.07 0.15
N TYR A 68 7.67 25.23 0.58
CA TYR A 68 8.08 23.95 1.18
C TYR A 68 7.27 22.82 0.53
N SER A 69 7.80 21.61 0.79
CA SER A 69 6.97 20.47 0.34
C SER A 69 5.67 20.36 1.14
N ASP A 70 4.58 20.10 0.45
CA ASP A 70 3.29 19.95 1.20
C ASP A 70 3.11 18.50 1.65
N ARG A 71 4.16 17.68 1.48
CA ARG A 71 4.07 16.27 1.89
C ARG A 71 4.81 16.05 3.22
N PRO A 72 4.34 14.96 3.90
CA PRO A 72 5.15 14.63 5.08
C PRO A 72 6.60 14.28 4.70
N PRO A 73 7.54 14.58 5.63
CA PRO A 73 8.96 14.53 5.25
C PRO A 73 9.53 13.11 5.36
N GLY A 74 8.73 12.17 5.82
CA GLY A 74 9.28 10.83 6.17
C GLY A 74 9.97 10.19 4.95
N LEU A 75 9.29 10.10 3.82
CA LEU A 75 9.91 9.45 2.64
C LEU A 75 11.16 10.22 2.19
N SER A 76 11.11 11.57 2.16
CA SER A 76 12.28 12.33 1.71
C SER A 76 13.48 12.15 2.66
N PHE A 77 13.17 12.11 3.96
CA PHE A 77 14.30 11.89 4.91
C PHE A 77 14.93 10.53 4.64
N PHE A 78 14.06 9.55 4.41
CA PHE A 78 14.66 8.21 4.17
C PHE A 78 15.45 8.20 2.87
N LEU A 79 14.93 8.84 1.89
CA LEU A 79 15.64 8.82 0.59
C LEU A 79 16.99 9.53 0.71
N CYS A 80 17.06 10.55 1.55
CA CYS A 80 18.40 11.15 1.77
C CYS A 80 19.37 10.11 2.32
N MET A 81 18.84 9.26 3.22
CA MET A 81 19.73 8.21 3.74
C MET A 81 20.03 7.17 2.65
N PHE A 82 18.99 6.92 1.94
CA PHE A 82 19.15 5.93 0.86
C PHE A 82 20.20 6.43 -0.16
N ASN A 83 20.19 7.66 -0.48
CA ASN A 83 21.19 8.23 -1.40
C ASN A 83 22.63 7.98 -0.92
N THR A 84 22.79 8.11 0.38
CA THR A 84 24.15 7.88 0.91
C THR A 84 24.49 6.37 0.86
N ALA A 85 23.52 5.56 1.08
CA ALA A 85 23.77 4.11 1.14
C ALA A 85 24.09 3.56 -0.26
N VAL A 86 23.58 4.26 -1.27
CA VAL A 86 23.75 3.64 -2.60
C VAL A 86 24.87 4.37 -3.35
N SER A 87 25.58 5.23 -2.67
CA SER A 87 26.63 6.07 -3.29
C SER A 87 27.74 5.20 -3.89
N PRO A 88 28.07 4.04 -3.28
CA PRO A 88 29.18 3.25 -3.83
C PRO A 88 28.83 2.65 -5.19
N VAL A 89 27.57 2.58 -5.47
CA VAL A 89 27.23 1.87 -6.72
C VAL A 89 26.77 2.90 -7.77
N LYS A 90 26.88 4.19 -7.43
CA LYS A 90 26.41 5.25 -8.35
C LYS A 90 27.26 5.27 -9.62
N GLY A 91 28.58 4.91 -9.47
CA GLY A 91 29.51 4.86 -10.63
C GLY A 91 29.08 3.81 -11.66
N PHE A 92 28.48 2.70 -11.11
CA PHE A 92 28.03 1.62 -12.02
C PHE A 92 26.75 2.01 -12.75
N LEU A 93 26.01 2.84 -12.06
CA LEU A 93 24.72 3.22 -12.68
C LEU A 93 24.95 4.26 -13.79
N LYS A 94 26.09 5.00 -13.70
CA LYS A 94 26.40 5.98 -14.76
C LYS A 94 26.76 5.26 -16.06
N MET A 95 27.12 3.95 -15.87
CA MET A 95 27.52 3.16 -17.06
C MET A 95 26.29 2.68 -17.83
N ILE A 96 25.15 2.73 -17.06
CA ILE A 96 23.90 2.35 -17.74
C ILE A 96 23.32 3.58 -18.45
N ASN A 97 23.59 3.64 -19.86
CA ASN A 97 23.05 4.77 -20.64
C ASN A 97 21.52 4.82 -20.58
N PHE A 98 21.09 5.66 -19.67
CA PHE A 98 19.61 5.73 -19.54
C PHE A 98 19.05 6.62 -20.65
N ASP A 99 20.05 7.28 -21.49
CA ASP A 99 19.65 8.16 -22.60
C ASP A 99 18.90 7.36 -23.68
N ASP A 100 19.03 6.00 -23.67
CA ASP A 100 18.40 5.16 -24.72
C ASP A 100 17.00 4.73 -24.30
N PHE A 101 16.67 5.02 -22.98
CA PHE A 101 15.34 4.60 -22.49
C PHE A 101 14.39 5.80 -22.49
N ALA A 102 14.75 6.89 -23.40
CA ALA A 102 14.29 8.25 -23.76
C ALA A 102 12.86 8.19 -24.30
N PHE A 103 12.03 7.26 -23.94
CA PHE A 103 10.62 7.45 -24.39
C PHE A 103 9.88 8.42 -23.46
N LEU A 104 10.62 9.39 -22.56
CA LEU A 104 9.71 10.39 -21.94
C LEU A 104 10.54 11.59 -21.47
N ARG A 105 11.20 12.33 -22.41
CA ARG A 105 11.78 13.69 -22.31
C ARG A 105 10.92 14.61 -21.44
N THR A 106 10.70 14.15 -20.08
CA THR A 106 10.21 15.27 -19.23
C THR A 106 11.36 16.20 -18.86
N ASP A 107 11.23 17.53 -19.03
CA ASP A 107 12.15 18.63 -18.63
C ASP A 107 13.05 18.22 -17.46
N TYR A 108 13.02 16.83 -16.97
CA TYR A 108 13.70 16.58 -15.68
C TYR A 108 14.77 15.51 -15.85
N VAL A 109 15.20 15.14 -17.19
CA VAL A 109 16.05 14.00 -17.61
C VAL A 109 17.52 14.35 -17.34
N GLU A 110 17.69 15.56 -16.57
CA GLU A 110 19.15 15.82 -16.50
C GLU A 110 19.72 15.41 -15.15
N ASP A 111 18.68 14.83 -14.18
CA ASP A 111 19.30 14.57 -12.86
C ASP A 111 19.28 13.06 -12.58
N LEU A 112 20.40 12.33 -12.85
CA LEU A 112 20.59 10.89 -12.63
C LEU A 112 20.05 10.47 -11.25
N ARG A 113 19.87 11.32 -10.31
CA ARG A 113 19.35 10.99 -8.96
C ARG A 113 17.89 10.57 -9.02
N ILE A 114 17.26 11.11 -10.00
CA ILE A 114 15.83 10.77 -10.09
C ILE A 114 15.69 9.29 -10.42
N THR A 115 16.51 8.87 -11.30
CA THR A 115 16.44 7.43 -11.64
C THR A 115 16.81 6.56 -10.43
N LEU A 116 17.79 7.01 -9.74
CA LEU A 116 18.22 6.23 -8.56
C LEU A 116 17.12 6.19 -7.50
N PHE A 117 16.50 7.31 -7.30
CA PHE A 117 15.48 7.33 -6.24
C PHE A 117 14.24 6.55 -6.67
N GLN A 118 14.08 6.40 -7.93
CA GLN A 118 12.89 5.65 -8.39
C GLN A 118 13.09 4.15 -8.18
N LEU A 119 14.31 3.80 -7.93
CA LEU A 119 14.52 2.37 -7.61
C LEU A 119 13.96 2.01 -6.24
N PHE A 120 13.82 3.03 -5.51
CA PHE A 120 13.42 2.75 -4.11
C PHE A 120 11.99 2.20 -4.05
N PRO A 121 11.02 2.80 -4.63
CA PRO A 121 9.68 2.22 -4.53
C PRO A 121 9.65 0.78 -5.07
N ALA A 122 10.40 0.50 -6.12
CA ALA A 122 10.47 -0.90 -6.61
C ALA A 122 10.99 -1.85 -5.52
N PHE A 123 12.01 -1.33 -4.84
CA PHE A 123 12.52 -2.15 -3.72
C PHE A 123 11.44 -2.37 -2.66
N CYS A 124 10.75 -1.31 -2.39
CA CYS A 124 9.72 -1.44 -1.35
C CYS A 124 8.65 -2.46 -1.76
N CYS A 125 8.29 -2.39 -3.01
CA CYS A 125 7.25 -3.34 -3.47
C CYS A 125 7.77 -4.78 -3.40
N ALA A 126 9.01 -5.02 -3.78
CA ALA A 126 9.61 -6.37 -3.66
C ALA A 126 9.69 -6.81 -2.20
N ALA A 127 10.16 -5.87 -1.39
CA ALA A 127 10.24 -6.20 0.04
C ALA A 127 8.84 -6.52 0.61
N LEU A 128 7.93 -5.78 0.15
CA LEU A 128 6.55 -6.04 0.65
C LEU A 128 6.11 -7.46 0.26
N PHE A 129 6.44 -7.89 -0.95
CA PHE A 129 6.16 -9.30 -1.34
C PHE A 129 6.77 -10.29 -0.33
N ALA A 130 8.03 -10.05 0.03
CA ALA A 130 8.69 -10.97 0.99
C ALA A 130 8.02 -10.90 2.37
N VAL A 131 7.72 -9.71 2.76
CA VAL A 131 7.16 -9.57 4.13
C VAL A 131 5.80 -10.27 4.19
N ILE A 132 4.96 -10.11 3.16
CA ILE A 132 3.64 -10.77 3.19
C ILE A 132 3.82 -12.29 3.19
N TYR A 133 4.69 -12.77 2.35
CA TYR A 133 4.93 -14.22 2.29
C TYR A 133 5.37 -14.78 3.65
N PHE A 134 6.39 -14.14 4.26
CA PHE A 134 6.91 -14.69 5.53
C PHE A 134 5.91 -14.47 6.67
N LEU A 135 5.24 -13.37 6.57
CA LEU A 135 4.19 -13.16 7.60
C LEU A 135 3.18 -14.31 7.57
N LEU A 136 2.73 -14.64 6.38
CA LEU A 136 1.68 -15.68 6.31
C LEU A 136 2.23 -17.04 6.74
N LEU A 137 3.46 -17.29 6.46
CA LEU A 137 4.05 -18.54 6.98
C LEU A 137 4.10 -18.53 8.51
N LYS A 138 4.42 -17.39 8.99
CA LYS A 138 4.48 -17.30 10.46
C LYS A 138 3.10 -17.48 11.08
N MET A 139 2.14 -17.22 10.33
CA MET A 139 0.78 -17.42 10.87
C MET A 139 0.29 -18.84 10.58
N SER A 140 1.24 -19.65 10.06
CA SER A 140 1.07 -21.11 9.93
C SER A 140 0.24 -21.44 8.69
N TYR A 141 0.20 -20.51 7.76
CA TYR A 141 -0.44 -20.88 6.49
C TYR A 141 0.53 -21.67 5.61
N LYS A 142 -0.04 -22.49 4.68
CA LYS A 142 0.80 -23.30 3.78
C LYS A 142 1.62 -22.41 2.84
N PRO A 143 2.81 -22.84 2.49
CA PRO A 143 3.72 -22.05 1.63
C PRO A 143 3.07 -21.70 0.29
N ASN A 144 2.36 -22.60 -0.32
CA ASN A 144 1.76 -22.26 -1.64
C ASN A 144 0.69 -21.18 -1.52
N VAL A 145 -0.07 -21.28 -0.46
CA VAL A 145 -1.10 -20.23 -0.25
C VAL A 145 -0.43 -18.88 0.01
N SER A 146 0.61 -18.97 0.78
CA SER A 146 1.30 -17.70 1.09
C SER A 146 1.91 -17.09 -0.17
N LEU A 147 2.46 -17.94 -0.99
CA LEU A 147 3.09 -17.42 -2.23
C LEU A 147 2.03 -16.82 -3.16
N ILE A 148 0.95 -17.55 -3.35
CA ILE A 148 -0.10 -17.08 -4.27
C ILE A 148 -0.68 -15.75 -3.76
N VAL A 149 -0.88 -15.67 -2.48
CA VAL A 149 -1.47 -14.43 -1.92
C VAL A 149 -0.46 -13.28 -2.04
N ALA A 150 0.76 -13.55 -1.71
CA ALA A 150 1.76 -12.46 -1.82
C ALA A 150 1.87 -11.99 -3.27
N LEU A 151 1.86 -12.94 -4.21
CA LEU A 151 1.94 -12.54 -5.64
C LEU A 151 0.66 -11.82 -6.06
N GLY A 152 -0.41 -12.34 -5.59
CA GLY A 152 -1.69 -11.69 -5.91
C GLY A 152 -1.73 -10.22 -5.50
N PHE A 153 -1.23 -9.90 -4.31
CA PHE A 153 -1.31 -8.51 -3.85
C PHE A 153 -0.30 -7.63 -4.60
N CYS A 154 0.89 -8.19 -4.85
CA CYS A 154 1.94 -7.33 -5.43
C CYS A 154 1.72 -7.18 -6.94
N CYS A 155 1.04 -8.22 -7.52
CA CYS A 155 0.89 -8.12 -9.00
C CYS A 155 -0.57 -7.87 -9.38
N GLY A 156 -1.38 -8.14 -8.39
CA GLY A 156 -2.81 -8.15 -8.79
C GLY A 156 -3.56 -6.94 -8.22
N THR A 157 -2.74 -6.00 -7.61
CA THR A 157 -3.41 -4.80 -7.07
C THR A 157 -2.68 -3.55 -7.56
N ILE A 158 -3.12 -2.43 -7.05
CA ILE A 158 -2.55 -1.15 -7.51
C ILE A 158 -1.14 -0.97 -6.94
N LEU A 159 -0.74 -1.92 -6.09
CA LEU A 159 0.61 -1.83 -5.51
C LEU A 159 1.68 -1.89 -6.60
N LEU A 160 1.36 -2.68 -7.65
CA LEU A 160 2.37 -2.77 -8.72
C LEU A 160 2.58 -1.41 -9.40
N ARG A 161 1.51 -0.82 -9.63
CA ARG A 161 1.63 0.50 -10.29
C ARG A 161 2.39 1.49 -9.42
N TYR A 162 2.08 1.51 -8.17
CA TYR A 162 2.70 2.55 -7.33
C TYR A 162 4.08 2.10 -6.84
N GLY A 163 4.38 0.85 -7.14
CA GLY A 163 5.75 0.39 -6.88
C GLY A 163 6.73 0.95 -7.92
N THR A 164 6.17 1.69 -8.84
CA THR A 164 7.09 2.26 -9.86
C THR A 164 7.13 3.77 -9.75
N LEU A 165 6.30 4.31 -8.79
CA LEU A 165 6.26 5.77 -8.67
C LEU A 165 6.87 6.20 -7.33
N LEU A 166 7.52 7.33 -7.40
CA LEU A 166 8.14 7.81 -6.14
C LEU A 166 7.10 8.46 -5.24
N TYR A 167 6.03 7.69 -5.00
CA TYR A 167 5.00 8.09 -4.02
C TYR A 167 5.33 7.49 -2.65
N SER A 168 4.77 8.15 -1.61
CA SER A 168 5.06 7.65 -0.25
C SER A 168 4.16 6.46 0.10
N HIS A 169 3.17 6.17 -0.69
CA HIS A 169 2.15 5.18 -0.29
C HIS A 169 2.76 3.78 -0.17
N ILE A 170 3.60 3.42 -1.18
CA ILE A 170 4.13 2.04 -1.14
C ILE A 170 5.12 1.90 0.03
N PHE A 171 5.89 2.96 0.24
CA PHE A 171 6.81 2.91 1.40
C PHE A 171 6.03 2.80 2.71
N THR A 172 4.94 3.54 2.79
CA THR A 172 4.11 3.46 4.02
C THR A 172 3.48 2.07 4.15
N ALA A 173 3.06 1.50 2.99
CA ALA A 173 2.49 0.13 3.04
C ALA A 173 3.51 -0.86 3.60
N LEU A 174 4.76 -0.73 3.15
CA LEU A 174 5.81 -1.63 3.67
C LEU A 174 6.01 -1.43 5.17
N LEU A 175 6.11 -0.15 5.63
CA LEU A 175 6.36 0.11 7.06
C LEU A 175 5.21 -0.43 7.92
N VAL A 176 3.98 -0.18 7.43
CA VAL A 176 2.82 -0.59 8.24
C VAL A 176 2.76 -2.13 8.28
N THR A 177 2.95 -2.75 7.15
CA THR A 177 2.86 -4.23 7.13
C THR A 177 3.99 -4.85 7.97
N CYS A 178 5.19 -4.31 7.89
CA CYS A 178 6.28 -4.81 8.75
C CYS A 178 5.94 -4.59 10.23
N SER A 179 5.41 -3.40 10.54
CA SER A 179 5.08 -3.13 11.96
C SER A 179 4.05 -4.15 12.47
N TYR A 180 3.03 -4.39 11.69
CA TYR A 180 1.98 -5.35 12.13
C TYR A 180 2.55 -6.76 12.16
N SER A 181 3.39 -7.08 11.19
CA SER A 181 4.03 -8.42 11.24
C SER A 181 4.90 -8.58 12.48
N LEU A 182 5.62 -7.54 12.87
CA LEU A 182 6.47 -7.62 14.08
C LEU A 182 5.60 -7.69 15.34
N ALA A 183 4.44 -7.06 15.22
CA ALA A 183 3.53 -7.18 16.38
C ALA A 183 3.13 -8.64 16.60
N VAL A 184 2.95 -9.32 15.45
CA VAL A 184 2.63 -10.76 15.60
C VAL A 184 3.82 -11.49 16.20
N LEU A 185 5.00 -11.13 15.79
CA LEU A 185 6.20 -11.76 16.34
C LEU A 185 6.37 -11.41 17.83
N TYR A 186 6.10 -10.22 18.17
CA TYR A 186 6.24 -9.84 19.59
C TYR A 186 5.28 -10.66 20.46
N SER A 187 4.07 -10.94 19.93
CA SER A 187 3.11 -11.69 20.75
C SER A 187 3.63 -13.10 21.06
N ARG A 188 4.64 -13.50 20.33
CA ARG A 188 5.16 -14.86 20.58
C ARG A 188 6.43 -14.81 21.41
N ASN A 189 7.33 -13.91 21.17
CA ASN A 189 8.65 -14.00 21.83
C ASN A 189 8.82 -12.92 22.89
N ARG A 190 7.95 -11.90 22.96
CA ARG A 190 7.91 -10.81 23.96
C ARG A 190 9.25 -10.06 24.01
N SER A 191 9.87 -9.98 22.94
CA SER A 191 11.16 -9.28 22.88
C SER A 191 10.93 -7.76 22.80
N LEU A 192 11.67 -7.03 23.70
CA LEU A 192 11.54 -5.55 23.72
C LEU A 192 12.01 -4.94 22.40
N THR A 193 13.04 -5.52 21.82
CA THR A 193 13.55 -4.97 20.55
C THR A 193 12.48 -5.07 19.45
N VAL A 194 11.85 -6.21 19.40
CA VAL A 194 10.80 -6.38 18.37
C VAL A 194 9.66 -5.37 18.60
N LEU A 195 9.27 -5.16 19.87
CA LEU A 195 8.23 -4.16 20.17
C LEU A 195 8.68 -2.75 19.74
N CYS A 196 9.92 -2.45 20.11
CA CYS A 196 10.39 -1.09 19.80
C CYS A 196 10.48 -0.89 18.28
N LEU A 197 10.94 -1.91 17.56
CA LEU A 197 11.03 -1.78 16.10
C LEU A 197 9.63 -1.67 15.48
N SER A 198 8.73 -2.52 15.98
CA SER A 198 7.35 -2.44 15.46
C SER A 198 6.76 -1.04 15.66
N THR A 199 6.94 -0.48 16.85
CA THR A 199 6.36 0.84 17.16
C THR A 199 7.09 1.95 16.39
N PHE A 200 8.37 1.81 16.29
CA PHE A 200 9.13 2.83 15.53
C PHE A 200 8.65 2.86 14.07
N LEU A 201 8.44 1.69 13.46
CA LEU A 201 8.06 1.65 12.04
C LEU A 201 6.69 2.28 11.81
N ILE A 202 5.68 1.93 12.72
CA ILE A 202 4.35 2.52 12.48
C ILE A 202 4.41 4.04 12.72
N ALA A 203 5.23 4.49 13.69
CA ALA A 203 5.37 5.96 13.92
C ALA A 203 6.06 6.62 12.71
N TYR A 204 7.07 5.87 12.18
CA TYR A 204 7.71 6.45 10.99
C TYR A 204 6.72 6.50 9.82
N ALA A 205 5.82 5.48 9.77
CA ALA A 205 4.78 5.53 8.72
C ALA A 205 3.92 6.79 8.85
N VAL A 206 3.75 7.28 10.09
CA VAL A 206 2.91 8.49 10.32
C VAL A 206 3.61 9.71 9.71
N ILE A 207 4.88 9.80 9.89
CA ILE A 207 5.51 11.02 9.33
C ILE A 207 5.71 10.84 7.82
N THR A 208 5.47 9.66 7.30
CA THR A 208 5.49 9.48 5.83
C THR A 208 4.10 9.73 5.25
N GLU A 209 3.09 9.23 5.99
CA GLU A 209 1.67 9.48 5.68
C GLU A 209 0.87 9.71 6.95
N TYR A 210 0.33 10.94 7.05
CA TYR A 210 -0.27 11.35 8.34
C TYR A 210 -1.45 10.43 8.71
N MET A 211 -2.13 9.94 7.65
CA MET A 211 -3.36 9.16 7.95
C MET A 211 -3.01 7.83 8.62
N SER A 212 -1.83 7.44 8.54
CA SER A 212 -1.48 6.13 9.16
C SER A 212 -1.49 6.21 10.68
N VAL A 213 -1.62 7.42 11.22
CA VAL A 213 -1.65 7.55 12.70
C VAL A 213 -2.81 6.73 13.27
N LEU A 214 -3.86 6.59 12.46
CA LEU A 214 -5.06 5.87 12.96
C LEU A 214 -4.74 4.39 13.17
N LEU A 215 -3.70 3.96 12.57
CA LEU A 215 -3.40 2.51 12.65
C LEU A 215 -2.65 2.18 13.95
N LEU A 216 -2.33 3.20 14.74
CA LEU A 216 -1.73 2.94 16.07
C LEU A 216 -2.75 2.33 17.03
N VAL A 217 -4.04 2.63 16.70
CA VAL A 217 -5.10 2.17 17.63
C VAL A 217 -5.20 0.64 17.59
N PRO A 218 -5.45 0.02 16.42
CA PRO A 218 -5.55 -1.44 16.47
C PRO A 218 -4.24 -2.08 16.96
N LEU A 219 -3.17 -1.49 16.64
CA LEU A 219 -1.88 -2.05 17.13
C LEU A 219 -1.81 -1.99 18.66
N PHE A 220 -2.12 -0.84 19.24
CA PHE A 220 -2.07 -0.72 20.71
C PHE A 220 -3.04 -1.72 21.36
N VAL A 221 -4.29 -1.76 20.76
CA VAL A 221 -5.30 -2.67 21.34
C VAL A 221 -4.77 -4.12 21.27
N PHE A 222 -4.16 -4.40 20.16
CA PHE A 222 -3.59 -5.77 20.03
C PHE A 222 -2.55 -6.04 21.13
N TYR A 223 -1.60 -5.16 21.37
CA TYR A 223 -0.60 -5.36 22.42
C TYR A 223 -1.26 -5.44 23.80
N ALA A 224 -2.24 -4.57 24.02
CA ALA A 224 -2.86 -4.49 25.37
C ALA A 224 -3.67 -5.76 25.66
N PHE A 225 -4.15 -6.32 24.57
CA PHE A 225 -5.06 -7.47 24.81
C PHE A 225 -4.27 -8.77 24.73
N LYS A 226 -3.50 -8.95 23.74
CA LYS A 226 -2.83 -10.26 23.54
C LYS A 226 -1.52 -10.34 24.34
N CYS A 227 -0.93 -9.16 24.64
CA CYS A 227 0.36 -9.18 25.36
C CYS A 227 0.27 -8.34 26.62
N ARG A 228 -0.83 -8.48 27.31
CA ARG A 228 -1.18 -7.53 28.41
C ARG A 228 -0.14 -7.59 29.52
N LYS A 229 0.26 -8.82 29.91
CA LYS A 229 1.15 -8.94 31.11
C LYS A 229 2.50 -8.31 30.84
N GLU A 230 3.02 -8.51 29.64
CA GLU A 230 4.38 -8.00 29.37
C GLU A 230 4.32 -6.54 28.88
N PHE A 231 3.28 -6.28 28.13
CA PHE A 231 3.22 -4.95 27.46
C PHE A 231 3.13 -3.83 28.49
N PHE A 232 2.48 -4.10 29.69
CA PHE A 232 2.29 -2.96 30.62
C PHE A 232 3.39 -2.95 31.68
N THR A 233 4.36 -3.80 31.53
CA THR A 233 5.55 -3.60 32.40
C THR A 233 6.26 -2.29 32.03
N ILE A 234 6.84 -1.60 32.98
CA ILE A 234 7.48 -0.27 32.77
C ILE A 234 8.49 -0.36 31.62
N LYS A 235 9.20 -1.49 31.61
CA LYS A 235 10.24 -1.65 30.57
C LYS A 235 9.62 -1.66 29.17
N HIS A 236 8.62 -2.43 28.86
CA HIS A 236 8.07 -2.55 27.49
C HIS A 236 7.22 -1.33 27.13
N PHE A 237 6.45 -0.95 28.16
CA PHE A 237 5.60 0.22 27.84
C PHE A 237 6.47 1.46 27.55
N SER A 238 7.55 1.63 28.38
CA SER A 238 8.43 2.79 28.09
C SER A 238 9.13 2.61 26.73
N GLY A 239 9.52 1.32 26.41
CA GLY A 239 10.11 1.08 25.08
C GLY A 239 9.13 1.45 23.95
N PHE A 240 7.93 1.08 24.11
CA PHE A 240 6.87 1.43 23.14
C PHE A 240 6.76 2.95 22.97
N ILE A 241 6.75 3.73 24.11
CA ILE A 241 6.54 5.19 24.04
C ILE A 241 7.80 5.85 23.45
N ILE A 242 8.96 5.38 23.90
CA ILE A 242 10.20 6.07 23.48
C ILE A 242 10.44 5.79 21.98
N SER A 243 10.23 4.51 21.61
CA SER A 243 10.48 4.20 20.18
C SER A 243 9.50 4.95 19.28
N GLY A 244 8.25 5.16 19.70
CA GLY A 244 7.26 5.91 18.90
C GLY A 244 7.58 7.41 18.88
N MET A 245 8.21 7.90 19.94
CA MET A 245 8.43 9.36 20.07
C MET A 245 9.58 9.81 19.16
N VAL A 246 10.41 8.87 18.82
CA VAL A 246 11.58 9.30 18.02
C VAL A 246 11.11 9.88 16.69
N PRO A 247 10.36 9.20 15.80
CA PRO A 247 9.90 9.83 14.54
C PRO A 247 8.98 11.04 14.81
N ALA A 248 8.23 11.00 15.90
CA ALA A 248 7.35 12.15 16.22
C ALA A 248 8.18 13.42 16.48
N VAL A 249 9.26 13.20 17.22
CA VAL A 249 10.10 14.39 17.54
C VAL A 249 10.74 14.91 16.25
N ILE A 250 11.15 13.98 15.38
CA ILE A 250 11.73 14.42 14.09
C ILE A 250 10.69 15.25 13.31
N LEU A 251 9.46 14.77 13.30
CA LEU A 251 8.42 15.53 12.59
C LEU A 251 8.17 16.89 13.23
N MET A 252 8.10 16.89 14.57
CA MET A 252 7.84 18.17 15.27
C MET A 252 8.99 19.16 15.04
N ALA A 253 10.14 18.62 15.04
CA ALA A 253 11.28 19.53 14.80
C ALA A 253 11.23 20.10 13.38
N TYR A 254 10.92 19.17 12.44
CA TYR A 254 10.77 19.63 11.04
C TYR A 254 9.69 20.71 10.94
N ASN A 255 8.59 20.48 11.57
CA ASN A 255 7.49 21.46 11.50
C ASN A 255 7.84 22.78 12.19
N TYR A 256 8.47 22.66 13.32
CA TYR A 256 8.84 23.89 14.04
C TYR A 256 9.81 24.74 13.19
N LYS A 257 10.73 24.04 12.62
CA LYS A 257 11.73 24.79 11.84
C LYS A 257 11.09 25.45 10.61
N ASN A 258 10.13 24.86 10.00
CA ASN A 258 9.60 25.41 8.72
C ASN A 258 8.36 26.28 8.95
N PHE A 259 7.66 25.95 10.09
CA PHE A 259 6.34 26.63 10.16
C PHE A 259 6.18 27.35 11.51
N GLY A 260 7.22 27.24 12.35
CA GLY A 260 7.21 28.05 13.61
C GLY A 260 6.41 27.35 14.72
N ASN A 261 5.77 26.18 14.44
CA ASN A 261 4.96 25.44 15.42
C ASN A 261 5.14 23.92 15.17
N PRO A 262 5.43 23.11 16.24
CA PRO A 262 5.69 21.67 16.04
C PRO A 262 4.44 20.92 15.61
N LEU A 263 3.31 21.52 15.70
CA LEU A 263 2.09 20.78 15.35
C LEU A 263 1.51 21.34 14.05
N SER A 264 2.24 22.36 13.53
CA SER A 264 1.76 22.91 12.25
C SER A 264 2.35 22.09 11.09
N ILE A 265 1.45 21.28 10.45
CA ILE A 265 2.01 20.38 9.42
C ILE A 265 1.89 21.05 8.04
N ALA A 266 2.64 20.50 7.07
CA ALA A 266 2.80 21.12 5.74
C ALA A 266 1.45 21.28 5.04
N GLN A 267 0.56 20.39 5.32
CA GLN A 267 -0.73 20.42 4.60
C GLN A 267 -1.54 21.67 4.97
N PHE A 268 -1.33 22.25 6.22
CA PHE A 268 -2.09 23.44 6.65
C PHE A 268 -1.65 24.67 5.84
N HIS A 269 -0.60 24.50 5.10
CA HIS A 269 -0.07 25.68 4.39
C HIS A 269 -0.03 25.39 2.88
N HIS A 270 -0.99 24.58 2.49
CA HIS A 270 -0.96 24.19 1.05
C HIS A 270 -1.16 25.42 0.16
N SER A 271 -0.43 25.49 -1.00
CA SER A 271 -0.41 26.73 -1.82
C SER A 271 -1.58 26.74 -2.80
N THR A 272 -2.06 25.60 -3.22
CA THR A 272 -3.05 25.58 -4.32
C THR A 272 -4.42 25.14 -3.80
N TYR A 273 -4.38 24.15 -2.98
CA TYR A 273 -5.69 23.63 -2.53
C TYR A 273 -5.99 24.07 -1.09
N VAL A 274 -6.84 25.11 -0.94
CA VAL A 274 -7.05 25.81 0.34
C VAL A 274 -7.82 24.88 1.30
N PHE A 275 -8.57 23.96 0.65
CA PHE A 275 -9.36 23.10 1.56
C PHE A 275 -8.45 22.19 2.40
N TYR A 276 -7.16 22.00 2.02
CA TYR A 276 -6.21 21.19 2.81
C TYR A 276 -5.79 21.94 4.09
N GLN A 277 -6.14 23.20 4.08
CA GLN A 277 -5.68 23.97 5.27
C GLN A 277 -6.59 23.71 6.47
N ASP A 278 -7.70 23.00 6.20
CA ASP A 278 -8.60 22.59 7.30
C ASP A 278 -8.27 21.15 7.74
N PRO A 279 -7.88 21.02 9.01
CA PRO A 279 -7.52 19.67 9.47
C PRO A 279 -8.65 18.66 9.27
N GLY A 280 -9.91 19.18 9.39
CA GLY A 280 -11.08 18.27 9.20
C GLY A 280 -11.12 17.67 7.78
N SER A 281 -10.58 18.36 6.88
CA SER A 281 -10.61 17.88 5.48
C SER A 281 -9.67 16.69 5.27
N ILE A 282 -8.74 16.51 6.18
CA ILE A 282 -7.78 15.40 6.05
C ILE A 282 -8.38 14.13 6.69
N PHE A 283 -9.27 14.36 7.73
CA PHE A 283 -9.72 13.13 8.41
C PHE A 283 -11.24 13.01 8.32
N PHE A 284 -11.92 14.18 7.93
CA PHE A 284 -13.40 14.09 8.06
C PHE A 284 -14.04 15.02 7.03
N GLY A 285 -13.56 15.11 5.84
CA GLY A 285 -13.81 16.28 4.98
C GLY A 285 -14.94 16.03 3.99
N THR A 286 -15.79 14.74 4.07
CA THR A 286 -16.91 14.61 3.09
C THR A 286 -17.87 13.52 3.58
N SER A 287 -19.01 13.32 2.60
CA SER A 287 -20.06 12.31 2.80
C SER A 287 -19.48 10.88 2.71
N PHE A 288 -19.07 10.33 3.92
CA PHE A 288 -18.50 8.97 4.06
C PHE A 288 -19.19 7.98 3.11
N LEU A 289 -20.54 8.00 3.11
CA LEU A 289 -21.26 6.95 2.34
C LEU A 289 -21.10 7.18 0.84
N SER A 290 -21.08 8.42 0.47
CA SER A 290 -20.88 8.70 -0.98
C SER A 290 -19.47 8.28 -1.43
N ASN A 291 -18.52 8.58 -0.63
CA ASN A 291 -17.15 8.19 -1.02
C ASN A 291 -16.96 6.67 -1.01
N ALA A 292 -17.58 6.08 -0.04
CA ALA A 292 -17.47 4.59 0.00
C ALA A 292 -18.08 3.98 -1.27
N LYS A 293 -19.21 4.56 -1.63
CA LYS A 293 -19.87 4.00 -2.83
C LYS A 293 -19.00 4.21 -4.07
N VAL A 294 -18.39 5.38 -4.10
CA VAL A 294 -17.57 5.68 -5.29
C VAL A 294 -16.31 4.81 -5.30
N LEU A 295 -15.74 4.62 -4.17
CA LEU A 295 -14.44 3.92 -4.15
C LEU A 295 -14.67 2.40 -4.25
N LEU A 296 -15.87 1.94 -3.72
CA LEU A 296 -16.03 0.47 -3.69
C LEU A 296 -16.72 0.00 -4.97
N PHE A 297 -17.59 0.79 -5.56
CA PHE A 297 -18.50 0.11 -6.52
C PHE A 297 -18.51 0.89 -7.83
N TYR A 298 -18.41 2.21 -7.72
CA TYR A 298 -18.62 2.83 -9.04
C TYR A 298 -18.05 4.26 -9.02
N SER A 299 -17.11 4.41 -10.06
CA SER A 299 -16.73 5.81 -10.38
C SER A 299 -16.65 5.97 -11.91
N PRO A 300 -17.57 6.82 -12.44
CA PRO A 300 -17.61 7.05 -13.90
C PRO A 300 -16.27 7.57 -14.42
N LYS A 301 -15.40 8.00 -13.51
CA LYS A 301 -14.11 8.60 -13.95
C LYS A 301 -12.93 7.91 -13.28
N TYR A 302 -13.22 6.88 -12.35
CA TYR A 302 -12.11 6.47 -11.47
C TYR A 302 -12.04 4.94 -11.42
N THR A 303 -10.73 4.43 -11.39
CA THR A 303 -10.56 3.00 -11.09
C THR A 303 -10.96 2.68 -9.64
N THR A 304 -12.05 1.99 -9.46
CA THR A 304 -12.53 1.68 -8.09
C THR A 304 -11.67 0.55 -7.48
N LEU A 305 -11.68 0.57 -6.11
CA LEU A 305 -10.99 -0.52 -5.39
C LEU A 305 -11.36 -1.89 -5.95
N PHE A 306 -12.59 -2.03 -6.30
CA PHE A 306 -13.01 -3.35 -6.82
C PHE A 306 -12.86 -3.41 -8.34
N GLY A 307 -12.90 -2.23 -8.95
CA GLY A 307 -12.70 -2.15 -10.42
C GLY A 307 -11.21 -2.20 -10.79
N GLY A 308 -10.33 -1.81 -9.83
CA GLY A 308 -8.87 -1.74 -10.10
C GLY A 308 -8.15 -2.97 -9.54
N SER A 309 -9.02 -3.79 -8.75
CA SER A 309 -8.37 -5.00 -8.22
C SER A 309 -9.41 -6.11 -8.09
N ILE A 310 -10.06 -6.48 -9.25
CA ILE A 310 -11.06 -7.58 -9.30
C ILE A 310 -10.65 -8.67 -8.30
N TYR A 311 -9.39 -8.62 -7.87
CA TYR A 311 -8.78 -9.48 -6.83
C TYR A 311 -9.42 -9.23 -5.46
N LEU A 312 -9.84 -7.98 -5.19
CA LEU A 312 -10.40 -7.65 -3.87
C LEU A 312 -11.90 -7.95 -3.84
N CYS A 313 -12.47 -8.02 -5.08
CA CYS A 313 -13.89 -8.43 -5.24
C CYS A 313 -14.06 -9.92 -4.98
N SER A 314 -13.01 -10.75 -5.25
CA SER A 314 -13.05 -12.20 -4.99
C SER A 314 -12.89 -12.52 -3.49
N ILE A 315 -12.41 -11.48 -2.73
CA ILE A 315 -12.23 -11.51 -1.26
C ILE A 315 -13.53 -11.11 -0.56
N PHE A 316 -14.41 -10.22 -1.26
CA PHE A 316 -15.64 -9.66 -0.64
C PHE A 316 -16.85 -10.51 -1.06
N LEU A 317 -16.69 -11.47 -1.91
CA LEU A 317 -17.86 -12.31 -2.29
C LEU A 317 -18.00 -13.48 -1.31
N LEU A 318 -17.51 -13.52 0.12
CA LEU A 318 -17.45 -14.09 1.47
C LEU A 318 -18.81 -14.59 1.94
N PRO A 319 -19.72 -15.02 1.33
CA PRO A 319 -20.38 -16.08 2.12
C PRO A 319 -19.38 -17.14 2.59
N PHE A 320 -18.02 -17.05 2.33
CA PHE A 320 -16.88 -17.90 2.72
C PHE A 320 -16.04 -17.21 3.81
N THR A 321 -16.17 -15.78 4.07
CA THR A 321 -15.71 -14.96 5.22
C THR A 321 -16.63 -15.20 6.42
N LEU A 322 -17.89 -15.63 6.18
CA LEU A 322 -18.84 -15.90 7.27
C LEU A 322 -18.75 -17.37 7.70
N HIS A 323 -18.30 -18.30 6.88
CA HIS A 323 -17.99 -19.70 7.26
C HIS A 323 -16.60 -19.79 7.92
N ALA A 324 -15.52 -19.02 7.61
CA ALA A 324 -14.20 -18.86 8.28
C ALA A 324 -14.33 -18.09 9.60
N LEU A 325 -15.42 -17.32 9.83
CA LEU A 325 -15.71 -16.58 11.09
C LEU A 325 -16.48 -17.48 12.06
N LYS A 326 -17.03 -18.66 11.57
CA LYS A 326 -17.64 -19.62 12.54
C LYS A 326 -16.56 -20.30 13.37
N ARG A 327 -15.16 -19.97 13.18
CA ARG A 327 -13.99 -20.22 14.05
C ARG A 327 -13.51 -18.92 14.71
N LYS A 328 -13.54 -18.85 16.00
CA LYS A 328 -13.05 -17.64 16.74
C LYS A 328 -11.73 -17.14 16.12
N PRO A 329 -11.89 -16.03 15.16
CA PRO A 329 -10.67 -15.49 14.55
C PRO A 329 -9.59 -15.18 15.61
N GLY A 330 -8.40 -15.67 15.28
CA GLY A 330 -7.28 -15.32 16.17
C GLY A 330 -7.04 -13.81 16.24
N ALA A 331 -6.59 -13.26 17.34
CA ALA A 331 -6.29 -11.82 17.57
C ALA A 331 -5.42 -11.25 16.44
N GLU A 332 -4.57 -12.09 15.80
CA GLU A 332 -3.69 -11.57 14.73
C GLU A 332 -4.52 -11.19 13.49
N LEU A 333 -5.44 -12.05 13.14
CA LEU A 333 -6.30 -11.73 11.99
C LEU A 333 -7.13 -10.47 12.25
N LEU A 334 -7.66 -10.34 13.51
CA LEU A 334 -8.45 -9.14 13.85
C LEU A 334 -7.59 -7.87 13.78
N LEU A 335 -6.33 -8.04 14.18
CA LEU A 335 -5.43 -6.87 14.08
C LEU A 335 -5.34 -6.39 12.63
N PHE A 336 -5.12 -7.23 11.71
CA PHE A 336 -4.92 -6.81 10.31
C PHE A 336 -6.25 -6.34 9.70
N LEU A 337 -7.31 -7.09 10.00
CA LEU A 337 -8.62 -6.66 9.47
C LEU A 337 -9.01 -5.28 10.02
N SER A 338 -8.85 -5.13 11.30
CA SER A 338 -9.18 -3.79 11.84
C SER A 338 -8.30 -2.69 11.22
N GLY A 339 -7.02 -3.00 11.04
CA GLY A 339 -6.14 -2.01 10.38
C GLY A 339 -6.69 -1.61 8.99
N PHE A 340 -7.08 -2.60 8.23
CA PHE A 340 -7.62 -2.29 6.89
C PHE A 340 -8.92 -1.47 7.01
N LEU A 341 -9.82 -1.90 7.85
CA LEU A 341 -11.12 -1.19 7.96
C LEU A 341 -10.93 0.26 8.42
N ILE A 342 -10.02 0.42 9.35
CA ILE A 342 -9.79 1.81 9.83
C ILE A 342 -9.18 2.64 8.69
N THR A 343 -8.29 2.03 7.95
CA THR A 343 -7.75 2.78 6.79
C THR A 343 -8.87 3.09 5.78
N ALA A 344 -9.65 2.13 5.52
CA ALA A 344 -10.77 2.36 4.58
C ALA A 344 -11.69 3.47 5.09
N ALA A 345 -11.99 3.35 6.36
CA ALA A 345 -12.87 4.40 6.91
C ALA A 345 -12.21 5.78 6.83
N GLY A 346 -10.94 5.78 7.09
CA GLY A 346 -10.24 7.07 6.98
C GLY A 346 -10.29 7.64 5.56
N VAL A 347 -10.08 6.78 4.62
CA VAL A 347 -10.04 7.27 3.23
C VAL A 347 -11.45 7.65 2.78
N PHE A 348 -12.43 6.88 3.21
CA PHE A 348 -13.81 7.24 2.84
C PHE A 348 -14.19 8.62 3.38
N SER A 349 -13.47 8.99 4.41
CA SER A 349 -13.83 10.29 5.02
C SER A 349 -12.92 11.41 4.47
N TYR A 350 -12.06 11.02 3.57
CA TYR A 350 -11.06 11.95 3.03
C TYR A 350 -11.68 12.73 1.86
N THR A 351 -11.38 14.07 1.82
CA THR A 351 -12.03 14.95 0.82
C THR A 351 -11.61 14.59 -0.59
N LEU A 352 -10.44 14.00 -0.68
CA LEU A 352 -10.01 13.58 -2.03
C LEU A 352 -9.82 12.06 -2.06
N CYS A 353 -10.93 11.48 -1.69
CA CYS A 353 -10.83 10.02 -1.50
C CYS A 353 -10.55 9.32 -2.83
N THR A 354 -10.62 10.06 -3.95
CA THR A 354 -10.38 9.36 -5.22
C THR A 354 -8.99 9.69 -5.75
N GLY A 355 -8.08 10.23 -4.93
CA GLY A 355 -6.67 10.26 -5.34
C GLY A 355 -6.35 11.50 -6.17
N GLY A 356 -7.29 12.55 -6.12
CA GLY A 356 -7.02 13.81 -6.85
C GLY A 356 -7.01 13.59 -8.37
N LEU A 357 -5.87 13.88 -8.98
CA LEU A 357 -5.80 13.84 -10.46
C LEU A 357 -5.40 12.45 -10.93
N ASP A 358 -5.00 11.54 -10.08
CA ASP A 358 -4.48 10.20 -10.44
C ASP A 358 -5.63 9.18 -10.49
N LEU A 359 -6.96 9.73 -10.53
CA LEU A 359 -8.26 9.05 -10.68
C LEU A 359 -8.20 7.60 -10.20
N ASN A 360 -7.55 7.26 -9.01
CA ASN A 360 -7.58 5.90 -8.44
C ASN A 360 -7.64 5.97 -6.91
N TYR A 361 -7.59 4.68 -6.21
CA TYR A 361 -7.74 4.67 -4.74
C TYR A 361 -6.36 4.60 -4.07
N ARG A 362 -5.48 5.44 -4.52
CA ARG A 362 -4.06 5.37 -4.11
C ARG A 362 -3.91 5.68 -2.61
N HIS A 363 -4.88 6.39 -2.02
CA HIS A 363 -4.70 6.71 -0.58
C HIS A 363 -5.04 5.50 0.29
N MET A 364 -5.55 4.43 -0.39
CA MET A 364 -5.84 3.18 0.38
C MET A 364 -4.67 2.20 0.27
N LEU A 365 -3.74 2.60 -0.44
CA LEU A 365 -2.69 1.65 -0.85
C LEU A 365 -1.99 1.05 0.38
N PHE A 366 -1.78 1.89 1.41
CA PHE A 366 -0.97 1.32 2.51
C PHE A 366 -1.82 0.41 3.39
N GLY A 367 -3.16 0.38 3.19
CA GLY A 367 -4.04 -0.53 3.98
C GLY A 367 -4.28 -1.86 3.26
N VAL A 368 -3.99 -1.91 1.96
CA VAL A 368 -4.40 -3.06 1.14
C VAL A 368 -3.65 -4.33 1.57
N PRO A 369 -2.35 -4.27 1.80
CA PRO A 369 -1.64 -5.51 2.18
C PRO A 369 -2.15 -6.08 3.50
N LEU A 370 -2.85 -5.24 4.26
CA LEU A 370 -3.34 -5.75 5.56
C LEU A 370 -4.48 -6.76 5.36
N LEU A 371 -4.95 -6.97 4.15
CA LEU A 371 -5.99 -7.97 3.88
C LEU A 371 -5.37 -9.33 3.55
N ALA A 372 -4.07 -9.36 3.47
CA ALA A 372 -3.40 -10.61 3.05
C ALA A 372 -3.77 -11.79 3.93
N PRO A 373 -3.73 -11.68 5.28
CA PRO A 373 -4.09 -12.84 6.11
C PRO A 373 -5.53 -13.31 5.88
N LEU A 374 -6.38 -12.38 5.67
CA LEU A 374 -7.79 -12.80 5.41
C LEU A 374 -7.89 -13.58 4.10
N VAL A 375 -7.18 -13.12 3.10
CA VAL A 375 -7.23 -13.86 1.81
C VAL A 375 -6.61 -15.25 2.00
N ALA A 376 -5.54 -15.29 2.74
CA ALA A 376 -4.94 -16.62 3.00
C ALA A 376 -5.91 -17.53 3.76
N GLU A 377 -6.57 -16.94 4.70
CA GLU A 377 -7.55 -17.75 5.49
C GLU A 377 -8.66 -18.28 4.57
N THR A 378 -8.99 -17.50 3.60
CA THR A 378 -10.03 -17.96 2.66
C THR A 378 -9.53 -19.15 1.85
N PHE A 379 -8.34 -19.07 1.41
CA PHE A 379 -7.77 -20.21 0.66
C PHE A 379 -7.73 -21.47 1.54
N SER A 380 -7.29 -21.22 2.75
CA SER A 380 -7.15 -22.40 3.64
C SER A 380 -8.52 -23.01 3.95
N SER A 381 -9.52 -22.13 4.03
CA SER A 381 -10.87 -22.65 4.37
C SER A 381 -11.45 -23.41 3.17
N VAL A 382 -11.30 -22.85 1.99
CA VAL A 382 -11.84 -23.54 0.80
C VAL A 382 -11.15 -24.89 0.63
N GLU A 383 -9.87 -24.90 0.88
CA GLU A 383 -9.14 -26.19 0.81
C GLU A 383 -9.65 -27.19 1.84
N ALA A 384 -9.81 -26.69 3.07
CA ALA A 384 -10.28 -27.60 4.13
C ALA A 384 -11.67 -28.17 3.79
N LEU A 385 -12.50 -27.31 3.22
CA LEU A 385 -13.86 -27.79 2.84
C LEU A 385 -13.74 -28.83 1.72
N GLY A 386 -12.90 -28.53 0.74
CA GLY A 386 -12.69 -29.51 -0.35
C GLY A 386 -12.23 -30.87 0.19
N GLU A 387 -11.33 -30.89 1.26
CA GLU A 387 -10.85 -32.17 1.83
C GLU A 387 -11.96 -32.90 2.59
N ARG A 388 -12.80 -32.10 3.26
CA ARG A 388 -13.88 -32.71 4.07
C ARG A 388 -14.91 -33.39 3.17
N HIS A 389 -15.04 -32.94 1.96
CA HIS A 389 -16.13 -33.49 1.12
C HIS A 389 -15.54 -34.32 -0.02
N GLY A 390 -14.19 -34.58 0.03
CA GLY A 390 -13.54 -35.39 -1.02
C GLY A 390 -13.64 -34.74 -2.40
N ASN A 391 -13.92 -33.43 -2.43
CA ASN A 391 -14.05 -32.74 -3.73
C ASN A 391 -12.98 -31.64 -3.84
N ASP A 392 -11.87 -31.97 -4.49
CA ASP A 392 -10.79 -30.97 -4.63
C ASP A 392 -11.08 -30.01 -5.79
N SER A 393 -12.20 -30.29 -6.51
CA SER A 393 -12.51 -29.48 -7.71
C SER A 393 -12.91 -28.04 -7.32
N ALA A 394 -13.51 -27.87 -6.17
CA ALA A 394 -13.91 -26.51 -5.73
C ALA A 394 -12.69 -25.64 -5.43
N TYR A 395 -11.74 -26.26 -4.71
CA TYR A 395 -10.49 -25.50 -4.43
C TYR A 395 -9.76 -25.15 -5.73
N ARG A 396 -9.64 -26.07 -6.69
CA ARG A 396 -8.93 -25.78 -7.96
C ARG A 396 -9.66 -24.69 -8.76
N ILE A 397 -11.02 -24.81 -8.77
CA ILE A 397 -11.80 -23.77 -9.48
C ILE A 397 -11.57 -22.40 -8.84
N TYR A 398 -11.55 -22.45 -7.52
CA TYR A 398 -11.31 -21.17 -6.82
C TYR A 398 -9.93 -20.59 -7.17
N VAL A 399 -8.92 -21.43 -7.10
CA VAL A 399 -7.56 -20.96 -7.41
C VAL A 399 -7.53 -20.43 -8.85
N ILE A 400 -8.15 -21.13 -9.82
CA ILE A 400 -8.13 -20.69 -11.24
C ILE A 400 -8.84 -19.34 -11.37
N VAL A 401 -10.00 -19.23 -10.70
CA VAL A 401 -10.72 -17.95 -10.75
C VAL A 401 -9.86 -16.83 -10.13
N PHE A 402 -9.21 -17.30 -9.02
CA PHE A 402 -8.36 -16.30 -8.35
C PHE A 402 -7.20 -15.87 -9.27
N LEU A 403 -6.52 -16.73 -9.89
CA LEU A 403 -5.38 -16.40 -10.76
C LEU A 403 -5.86 -15.64 -12.00
N GLY A 404 -7.04 -16.10 -12.54
CA GLY A 404 -7.63 -15.32 -13.65
C GLY A 404 -7.86 -13.85 -13.28
N ALA A 405 -8.35 -13.64 -12.01
CA ALA A 405 -8.57 -12.24 -11.56
C ALA A 405 -7.25 -11.48 -11.42
N VAL A 406 -6.23 -12.21 -10.89
CA VAL A 406 -4.91 -11.57 -10.72
C VAL A 406 -4.35 -11.20 -12.10
N LEU A 407 -4.45 -12.10 -13.03
CA LEU A 407 -3.89 -11.83 -14.36
C LEU A 407 -4.65 -10.66 -15.02
N TYR A 408 -5.92 -10.71 -14.90
CA TYR A 408 -6.69 -9.59 -15.46
C TYR A 408 -6.27 -8.25 -14.83
N SER A 409 -6.22 -8.29 -13.46
CA SER A 409 -5.79 -7.04 -12.78
C SER A 409 -4.38 -6.64 -13.23
N PHE A 410 -3.55 -7.60 -13.33
CA PHE A 410 -2.16 -7.31 -13.76
C PHE A 410 -2.17 -6.64 -15.14
N ILE A 411 -2.90 -7.20 -16.07
CA ILE A 411 -2.96 -6.63 -17.43
C ILE A 411 -3.49 -5.19 -17.37
N LEU A 412 -4.47 -4.97 -16.49
CA LEU A 412 -5.02 -3.60 -16.36
C LEU A 412 -3.96 -2.64 -15.81
N GLN A 413 -3.19 -3.18 -14.89
CA GLN A 413 -2.18 -2.28 -14.27
C GLN A 413 -1.03 -2.02 -15.25
N VAL A 414 -0.73 -3.01 -16.03
CA VAL A 414 0.37 -2.81 -16.99
C VAL A 414 -0.10 -1.81 -18.07
N ARG A 415 -1.37 -1.92 -18.48
CA ARG A 415 -1.90 -0.97 -19.48
C ARG A 415 -1.89 0.47 -18.95
N HIS A 416 -2.25 0.57 -17.70
CA HIS A 416 -2.28 1.93 -17.10
C HIS A 416 -0.87 2.51 -16.99
N VAL A 417 0.04 1.64 -16.74
CA VAL A 417 1.45 2.12 -16.67
C VAL A 417 1.88 2.66 -18.03
N ARG A 418 1.34 2.13 -19.12
CA ARG A 418 1.75 2.56 -20.49
C ARG A 418 1.03 3.85 -20.87
N THR A 419 -0.19 4.01 -20.30
CA THR A 419 -1.06 5.12 -20.75
C THR A 419 -0.77 6.39 -19.93
N PHE A 420 -0.26 6.31 -18.68
CA PHE A 420 0.13 7.52 -17.92
C PHE A 420 1.04 8.43 -18.75
N PHE A 421 1.66 7.89 -19.72
CA PHE A 421 2.51 8.73 -20.60
C PHE A 421 1.71 9.21 -21.82
N GLN A 422 0.39 8.71 -21.90
CA GLN A 422 -0.43 9.08 -23.07
C GLN A 422 -1.71 9.81 -22.64
N SER A 423 -1.97 10.05 -21.27
CA SER A 423 -3.23 10.53 -20.66
C SER A 423 -3.44 12.01 -20.97
N GLN A 424 -2.67 12.56 -21.98
CA GLN A 424 -3.27 13.89 -22.30
C GLN A 424 -4.27 13.75 -23.44
N ARG A 425 -4.77 12.34 -23.79
CA ARG A 425 -5.74 12.34 -24.90
C ARG A 425 -6.69 11.16 -24.74
N GLU A 426 -6.91 10.61 -23.53
CA GLU A 426 -7.81 9.44 -23.66
C GLU A 426 -9.25 9.86 -23.36
N SER A 427 -10.16 9.82 -24.43
CA SER A 427 -11.60 10.04 -24.69
C SER A 427 -12.47 9.25 -23.71
N LEU A 428 -13.23 9.89 -22.78
CA LEU A 428 -14.41 9.40 -22.04
C LEU A 428 -14.82 7.99 -22.50
N PHE A 429 -14.53 7.57 -23.75
CA PHE A 429 -14.98 6.26 -24.29
C PHE A 429 -14.02 5.15 -23.85
N CYS A 430 -12.75 5.44 -23.59
CA CYS A 430 -11.78 4.45 -23.07
C CYS A 430 -12.04 4.17 -21.57
N ASN A 431 -12.53 5.19 -20.88
CA ASN A 431 -12.87 5.03 -19.46
C ASN A 431 -14.21 4.31 -19.28
N LEU A 432 -15.11 4.50 -20.24
CA LEU A 432 -16.42 3.80 -20.18
C LEU A 432 -16.26 2.34 -20.61
N ASP A 433 -15.34 2.06 -21.54
CA ASP A 433 -15.04 0.67 -21.94
C ASP A 433 -14.36 -0.10 -20.79
N ALA A 434 -13.49 0.57 -20.08
CA ALA A 434 -12.82 -0.08 -18.92
C ALA A 434 -13.82 -0.30 -17.78
N ALA A 435 -14.71 0.72 -17.58
CA ALA A 435 -15.74 0.58 -16.51
C ALA A 435 -16.74 -0.52 -16.88
N PHE A 436 -17.15 -0.60 -18.20
CA PHE A 436 -18.08 -1.67 -18.63
C PHE A 436 -17.38 -3.03 -18.59
N ASN A 437 -16.11 -3.06 -18.92
CA ASN A 437 -15.35 -4.31 -18.83
C ASN A 437 -15.12 -4.76 -17.38
N ASN A 438 -14.94 -3.81 -16.51
CA ASN A 438 -14.72 -4.18 -15.09
C ASN A 438 -16.01 -4.63 -14.44
N CYS A 439 -17.12 -3.93 -14.86
CA CYS A 439 -18.44 -4.32 -14.31
C CYS A 439 -18.88 -5.66 -14.88
N SER A 440 -18.58 -5.96 -16.15
CA SER A 440 -18.94 -7.24 -16.79
C SER A 440 -18.11 -8.39 -16.18
N TRP A 441 -16.93 -8.12 -15.89
CA TRP A 441 -16.12 -9.19 -15.27
C TRP A 441 -16.51 -9.41 -13.81
N PHE A 442 -16.71 -8.25 -13.21
CA PHE A 442 -17.23 -8.41 -11.83
C PHE A 442 -18.48 -9.30 -11.83
N MET A 443 -19.39 -9.03 -12.73
CA MET A 443 -20.65 -9.80 -12.79
C MET A 443 -20.35 -11.27 -13.11
N VAL A 444 -19.39 -11.52 -13.99
CA VAL A 444 -19.01 -12.92 -14.31
C VAL A 444 -18.42 -13.60 -13.06
N LEU A 445 -17.52 -12.90 -12.37
CA LEU A 445 -16.92 -13.49 -11.14
C LEU A 445 -17.98 -13.73 -10.07
N LEU A 446 -18.94 -12.80 -10.09
CA LEU A 446 -20.03 -12.97 -9.10
C LEU A 446 -20.89 -14.19 -9.46
N ILE A 447 -21.16 -14.36 -10.74
CA ILE A 447 -21.98 -15.52 -11.18
C ILE A 447 -21.20 -16.81 -10.89
N LEU A 448 -19.90 -16.87 -11.33
CA LEU A 448 -19.07 -18.05 -11.02
C LEU A 448 -19.05 -18.35 -9.53
N TYR A 449 -19.04 -17.30 -8.87
CA TYR A 449 -19.12 -17.41 -7.39
C TYR A 449 -20.44 -18.06 -6.96
N ILE A 450 -21.53 -17.57 -7.33
CA ILE A 450 -22.86 -18.12 -6.94
C ILE A 450 -22.90 -19.61 -7.32
N PHE A 451 -22.24 -19.91 -8.40
CA PHE A 451 -22.24 -21.32 -8.83
C PHE A 451 -21.42 -22.18 -7.86
N ILE A 452 -20.26 -21.67 -7.40
CA ILE A 452 -19.42 -22.41 -6.46
C ILE A 452 -20.16 -22.61 -5.12
N ILE A 453 -20.94 -21.59 -4.76
CA ILE A 453 -21.70 -21.68 -3.48
C ILE A 453 -22.81 -22.72 -3.62
N ILE A 454 -23.47 -22.62 -4.67
CA ILE A 454 -24.60 -23.56 -4.86
C ILE A 454 -24.06 -24.99 -4.93
N SER A 455 -22.93 -25.16 -5.65
CA SER A 455 -22.33 -26.51 -5.73
C SER A 455 -21.95 -27.03 -4.33
N PHE A 456 -21.50 -26.12 -3.47
CA PHE A 456 -21.14 -26.53 -2.10
C PHE A 456 -22.40 -26.83 -1.27
N ALA A 457 -23.36 -25.98 -1.39
CA ALA A 457 -24.60 -26.19 -0.62
C ALA A 457 -25.27 -27.52 -1.01
N VAL A 458 -25.18 -27.88 -2.25
CA VAL A 458 -25.81 -29.14 -2.71
C VAL A 458 -25.01 -30.33 -2.16
N SER A 459 -23.67 -30.18 -2.09
CA SER A 459 -22.83 -31.28 -1.55
C SER A 459 -23.08 -31.48 -0.05
N VAL A 460 -23.31 -30.40 0.73
CA VAL A 460 -23.53 -30.50 2.19
C VAL A 460 -24.91 -31.14 2.45
N ARG A 461 -25.92 -30.83 1.66
CA ARG A 461 -27.27 -31.40 1.85
C ARG A 461 -27.27 -32.90 1.53
N ARG A 462 -26.54 -33.35 0.52
CA ARG A 462 -26.46 -34.80 0.21
C ARG A 462 -25.85 -35.59 1.38
N GLU A 463 -25.05 -35.02 2.16
CA GLU A 463 -24.44 -35.72 3.33
C GLU A 463 -25.42 -35.79 4.50
N ARG A 464 -26.20 -34.73 4.66
CA ARG A 464 -27.15 -34.78 5.79
C ARG A 464 -28.30 -35.74 5.48
N SER A 465 -28.55 -35.95 4.19
CA SER A 465 -29.66 -36.85 3.83
C SER A 465 -29.17 -38.30 3.71
N ALA A 466 -27.87 -38.54 3.64
CA ALA A 466 -27.33 -39.93 3.66
C ALA A 466 -27.04 -40.38 5.09
#